data_AF-A0A0F9LQD0-F1
#
_entry.id   AF-A0A0F9LQD0-F1
#
_cell.length_a   1.000
_cell.length_b   1.000
_cell.length_c   1.000
_cell.angle_alpha   90.00
_cell.angle_beta   90.00
_cell.angle_gamma   90.00
#
_symmetry.space_group_name_H-M   'P 1'
#
loop_
_entity.id
_entity.type
_entity.pdbx_description
1 polymer ?
#
loop_
_entity_poly.entity_id
_entity_poly.type
_entity_poly.pdbx_seq_one_letter_code
_entity_poly.pdbx_strand_id
1 'polypeptide(L)'
;MTDERLPDEILRDMQSLIDFLGAHPELPLPKSFDFAVYELGVEDLDLAKTIAKALGTFDKETAERFFSLIKRFGRVSLRFVFYRDNVCTKRVIGTKQVTEMVPAPGAKMVERTVETEIVEWNCPSLLADDEASTA
;
A
#
# COMPACT_ATOMS: atom_id res chain seq x y z
N MET A 1 -20.24 3.68 9.47
CA MET A 1 -21.32 4.18 8.59
C MET A 1 -20.67 4.45 7.24
N THR A 2 -20.54 3.41 6.42
CA THR A 2 -20.01 3.50 5.06
C THR A 2 -21.08 4.20 4.22
N ASP A 3 -20.77 5.35 3.64
CA ASP A 3 -21.68 6.03 2.73
C ASP A 3 -21.71 5.24 1.42
N GLU A 4 -22.71 4.37 1.25
CA GLU A 4 -22.89 3.49 0.10
C GLU A 4 -22.97 4.23 -1.25
N ARG A 5 -23.06 5.58 -1.24
CA ARG A 5 -23.11 6.42 -2.46
C ARG A 5 -21.73 6.78 -3.03
N LEU A 6 -20.68 6.72 -2.21
CA LEU A 6 -19.30 7.08 -2.62
C LEU A 6 -18.77 6.21 -3.78
N PRO A 7 -18.96 4.87 -3.80
CA PRO A 7 -18.51 4.04 -4.92
C PRO A 7 -19.13 4.44 -6.26
N ASP A 8 -20.43 4.74 -6.27
CA ASP A 8 -21.18 5.08 -7.49
C ASP A 8 -20.80 6.45 -8.05
N GLU A 9 -20.44 7.40 -7.18
CA GLU A 9 -19.95 8.73 -7.59
C GLU A 9 -18.57 8.62 -8.24
N ILE A 10 -17.64 7.89 -7.63
CA ILE A 10 -16.28 7.70 -8.19
C ILE A 10 -16.33 7.04 -9.56
N LEU A 11 -17.14 5.99 -9.73
CA LEU A 11 -17.27 5.30 -11.01
C LEU A 11 -17.85 6.22 -12.10
N ARG A 12 -18.82 7.08 -11.75
CA ARG A 12 -19.39 8.07 -12.66
C ARG A 12 -18.38 9.13 -13.09
N ASP A 13 -17.55 9.59 -12.18
CA ASP A 13 -16.53 10.60 -12.47
C ASP A 13 -15.41 10.02 -13.35
N MET A 14 -15.03 8.75 -13.10
CA MET A 14 -14.10 8.03 -13.97
C MET A 14 -14.66 7.86 -15.39
N GLN A 15 -15.96 7.60 -15.53
CA GLN A 15 -16.59 7.55 -16.85
C GLN A 15 -16.55 8.92 -17.54
N SER A 16 -16.83 10.00 -16.80
CA SER A 16 -16.75 11.37 -17.32
C SER A 16 -15.34 11.72 -17.83
N LEU A 17 -14.29 11.27 -17.13
CA LEU A 17 -12.90 11.43 -17.58
C LEU A 17 -12.64 10.67 -18.90
N ILE A 18 -13.11 9.43 -19.01
CA ILE A 18 -12.97 8.62 -20.23
C ILE A 18 -13.65 9.33 -21.40
N ASP A 19 -14.88 9.82 -21.20
CA ASP A 19 -15.66 10.49 -22.22
C ASP A 19 -14.98 11.79 -22.69
N PHE A 20 -14.46 12.60 -21.75
CA PHE A 20 -13.71 13.82 -22.06
C PHE A 20 -12.45 13.52 -22.89
N LEU A 21 -11.63 12.55 -22.48
CA LEU A 21 -10.42 12.20 -23.22
C LEU A 21 -10.74 11.61 -24.61
N GLY A 22 -11.85 10.88 -24.73
CA GLY A 22 -12.34 10.37 -26.01
C GLY A 22 -12.83 11.46 -26.96
N ALA A 23 -13.43 12.53 -26.43
CA ALA A 23 -13.92 13.67 -27.20
C ALA A 23 -12.81 14.62 -27.66
N HIS A 24 -11.62 14.55 -27.04
CA HIS A 24 -10.50 15.46 -27.26
C HIS A 24 -9.22 14.73 -27.75
N PRO A 25 -9.24 14.09 -28.94
CA PRO A 25 -8.09 13.35 -29.47
C PRO A 25 -6.87 14.23 -29.82
N GLU A 26 -7.05 15.55 -29.89
CA GLU A 26 -5.98 16.53 -30.05
C GLU A 26 -5.08 16.65 -28.81
N LEU A 27 -5.58 16.22 -27.64
CA LEU A 27 -4.83 16.28 -26.40
C LEU A 27 -3.87 15.09 -26.28
N PRO A 28 -2.66 15.28 -25.73
CA PRO A 28 -1.76 14.17 -25.44
C PRO A 28 -2.39 13.26 -24.38
N LEU A 29 -2.64 12.00 -24.74
CA LEU A 29 -3.16 11.00 -23.82
C LEU A 29 -2.06 10.52 -22.85
N PRO A 30 -2.39 10.29 -21.56
CA PRO A 30 -1.49 9.65 -20.63
C PRO A 30 -1.05 8.26 -21.14
N LYS A 31 0.23 7.93 -20.96
CA LYS A 31 0.77 6.61 -21.35
C LYS A 31 0.24 5.47 -20.47
N SER A 32 -0.21 5.79 -19.27
CA SER A 32 -0.77 4.87 -18.28
C SER A 32 -1.56 5.65 -17.21
N PHE A 33 -2.49 4.96 -16.55
CA PHE A 33 -3.16 5.43 -15.34
C PHE A 33 -2.86 4.46 -14.18
N ASP A 34 -2.51 4.99 -13.02
CA ASP A 34 -2.32 4.20 -11.80
C ASP A 34 -3.23 4.79 -10.71
N PHE A 35 -4.20 4.00 -10.27
CA PHE A 35 -5.13 4.36 -9.21
C PHE A 35 -4.66 3.72 -7.92
N ALA A 36 -4.37 4.53 -6.91
CA ALA A 36 -3.90 4.05 -5.62
C ALA A 36 -4.97 4.28 -4.54
N VAL A 37 -5.33 3.21 -3.86
CA VAL A 37 -6.28 3.19 -2.75
C VAL A 37 -5.48 3.13 -1.45
N TYR A 38 -5.71 4.13 -0.60
CA TYR A 38 -5.10 4.26 0.73
C TYR A 38 -6.23 4.28 1.76
N GLU A 39 -6.41 3.18 2.46
CA GLU A 39 -7.32 3.10 3.60
C GLU A 39 -6.53 3.06 4.91
N LEU A 40 -5.85 4.17 5.18
CA LEU A 40 -4.91 4.24 6.28
C LEU A 40 -5.62 4.11 7.63
N GLY A 41 -5.14 3.20 8.48
CA GLY A 41 -5.66 2.99 9.83
C GLY A 41 -6.88 2.08 9.96
N VAL A 42 -7.40 1.56 8.84
CA VAL A 42 -8.40 0.46 8.84
C VAL A 42 -7.86 -0.80 8.17
N GLU A 43 -6.71 -0.70 7.52
CA GLU A 43 -6.01 -1.83 6.93
C GLU A 43 -5.58 -2.86 7.98
N ASP A 44 -5.97 -4.11 7.79
CA ASP A 44 -5.55 -5.23 8.60
C ASP A 44 -5.34 -6.48 7.72
N LEU A 45 -5.00 -7.61 8.36
CA LEU A 45 -4.79 -8.87 7.65
C LEU A 45 -6.03 -9.36 6.91
N ASP A 46 -7.22 -9.19 7.48
CA ASP A 46 -8.45 -9.73 6.91
C ASP A 46 -8.91 -8.92 5.69
N LEU A 47 -8.77 -7.59 5.74
CA LEU A 47 -8.95 -6.73 4.58
C LEU A 47 -7.94 -7.06 3.48
N ALA A 48 -6.66 -7.25 3.84
CA ALA A 48 -5.63 -7.64 2.88
C ALA A 48 -5.92 -8.99 2.22
N LYS A 49 -6.39 -10.00 2.98
CA LYS A 49 -6.86 -11.29 2.46
C LYS A 49 -8.06 -11.13 1.52
N THR A 50 -9.04 -10.32 1.92
CA THR A 50 -10.26 -10.06 1.13
C THR A 50 -9.92 -9.42 -0.22
N ILE A 51 -9.08 -8.38 -0.21
CA ILE A 51 -8.62 -7.70 -1.42
C ILE A 51 -7.80 -8.67 -2.28
N ALA A 52 -6.85 -9.40 -1.71
CA ALA A 52 -6.03 -10.36 -2.47
C ALA A 52 -6.90 -11.40 -3.19
N LYS A 53 -7.91 -11.96 -2.52
CA LYS A 53 -8.87 -12.91 -3.10
C LYS A 53 -9.68 -12.27 -4.24
N ALA A 54 -10.19 -11.05 -4.03
CA ALA A 54 -10.97 -10.34 -5.04
C ALA A 54 -10.15 -9.97 -6.29
N LEU A 55 -8.87 -9.61 -6.12
CA LEU A 55 -7.98 -9.30 -7.24
C LEU A 55 -7.65 -10.53 -8.10
N GLY A 56 -7.66 -11.73 -7.50
CA GLY A 56 -7.22 -12.97 -8.14
C GLY A 56 -5.73 -12.91 -8.47
N THR A 57 -5.38 -12.65 -9.74
CA THR A 57 -3.98 -12.43 -10.16
C THR A 57 -3.58 -10.97 -9.97
N PHE A 58 -2.48 -10.74 -9.25
CA PHE A 58 -1.91 -9.41 -8.98
C PHE A 58 -0.38 -9.48 -8.84
N ASP A 59 0.27 -8.33 -9.00
CA ASP A 59 1.67 -8.14 -8.63
C ASP A 59 1.75 -7.69 -7.15
N LYS A 60 2.80 -8.11 -6.44
CA LYS A 60 3.11 -7.60 -5.11
C LYS A 60 4.40 -6.78 -5.15
N GLU A 61 4.32 -5.52 -4.75
CA GLU A 61 5.48 -4.66 -4.55
C GLU A 61 5.70 -4.46 -3.04
N THR A 62 6.95 -4.55 -2.58
CA THR A 62 7.29 -4.40 -1.16
C THR A 62 8.27 -3.25 -0.97
N ALA A 63 7.96 -2.37 -0.02
CA ALA A 63 8.87 -1.36 0.50
C ALA A 63 9.17 -1.64 1.98
N GLU A 64 9.93 -0.74 2.61
CA GLU A 64 10.35 -0.88 4.00
C GLU A 64 9.16 -0.90 4.97
N ARG A 65 8.24 0.07 4.83
CA ARG A 65 7.08 0.25 5.74
C ARG A 65 5.75 -0.26 5.19
N PHE A 66 5.64 -0.42 3.88
CA PHE A 66 4.40 -0.78 3.22
C PHE A 66 4.63 -1.88 2.19
N PHE A 67 3.57 -2.58 1.83
CA PHE A 67 3.52 -3.36 0.60
C PHE A 67 2.27 -2.97 -0.19
N SER A 68 2.28 -3.27 -1.49
CA SER A 68 1.15 -3.01 -2.35
C SER A 68 0.74 -4.25 -3.14
N LEU A 69 -0.56 -4.42 -3.33
CA LEU A 69 -1.13 -5.38 -4.26
C LEU A 69 -1.62 -4.62 -5.50
N ILE A 70 -1.19 -5.04 -6.69
CA ILE A 70 -1.42 -4.29 -7.92
C ILE A 70 -2.11 -5.18 -8.95
N LYS A 71 -3.32 -4.77 -9.37
CA LYS A 71 -4.02 -5.36 -10.49
C LYS A 71 -3.80 -4.53 -11.75
N ARG A 72 -3.46 -5.18 -12.85
CA ARG A 72 -3.26 -4.53 -14.15
C ARG A 72 -4.35 -4.95 -15.14
N PHE A 73 -4.92 -3.97 -15.84
CA PHE A 73 -5.89 -4.13 -16.91
C PHE A 73 -5.31 -3.71 -18.28
N GLY A 74 -3.99 -3.77 -18.42
CA GLY A 74 -3.24 -3.18 -19.53
C GLY A 74 -2.46 -1.96 -19.07
N ARG A 75 -2.73 -0.78 -19.66
CA ARG A 75 -2.09 0.50 -19.27
C ARG A 75 -2.72 1.15 -18.04
N VAL A 76 -3.75 0.54 -17.49
CA VAL A 76 -4.42 0.98 -16.27
C VAL A 76 -4.12 -0.02 -15.15
N SER A 77 -3.74 0.48 -13.97
CA SER A 77 -3.55 -0.32 -12.77
C SER A 77 -4.32 0.21 -11.57
N LEU A 78 -4.70 -0.73 -10.70
CA LEU A 78 -5.30 -0.47 -9.40
C LEU A 78 -4.36 -1.02 -8.33
N ARG A 79 -3.95 -0.17 -7.40
CA ARG A 79 -2.97 -0.43 -6.35
C ARG A 79 -3.64 -0.26 -4.99
N PHE A 80 -3.59 -1.30 -4.16
CA PHE A 80 -3.95 -1.22 -2.74
C PHE A 80 -2.68 -1.19 -1.91
N VAL A 81 -2.56 -0.21 -1.01
CA VAL A 81 -1.38 -0.01 -0.16
C VAL A 81 -1.70 -0.42 1.27
N PHE A 82 -0.81 -1.18 1.89
CA PHE A 82 -0.95 -1.68 3.25
C PHE A 82 0.30 -1.36 4.08
N TYR A 83 0.13 -0.82 5.28
CA TYR A 83 1.21 -0.75 6.27
C TYR A 83 1.58 -2.15 6.78
N ARG A 84 2.88 -2.45 6.79
CA ARG A 84 3.39 -3.75 7.28
C ARG A 84 3.12 -3.92 8.77
N ASP A 85 3.14 -2.85 9.55
CA ASP A 85 2.80 -2.85 10.97
C ASP A 85 1.39 -3.38 11.26
N ASN A 86 0.45 -3.22 10.32
CA ASN A 86 -0.95 -3.60 10.51
C ASN A 86 -1.29 -4.99 9.98
N VAL A 87 -0.44 -5.56 9.10
CA VAL A 87 -0.69 -6.85 8.44
C VAL A 87 0.32 -7.92 8.84
N CYS A 88 1.55 -7.53 9.15
CA CYS A 88 2.66 -8.44 9.41
C CYS A 88 3.13 -8.31 10.86
N THR A 89 3.76 -9.36 11.37
CA THR A 89 4.41 -9.30 12.67
C THR A 89 5.83 -8.75 12.53
N LYS A 90 6.11 -7.66 13.25
CA LYS A 90 7.44 -7.06 13.37
C LYS A 90 8.36 -7.97 14.20
N ARG A 91 9.52 -8.36 13.66
CA ARG A 91 10.56 -9.11 14.38
C ARG A 91 11.87 -8.33 14.36
N VAL A 92 12.37 -7.93 15.53
CA VAL A 92 13.70 -7.31 15.64
C VAL A 92 14.75 -8.40 15.58
N ILE A 93 15.63 -8.34 14.59
CA ILE A 93 16.70 -9.33 14.36
C ILE A 93 18.08 -8.83 14.79
N GLY A 94 18.18 -7.56 15.21
CA GLY A 94 19.38 -6.97 15.74
C GLY A 94 19.25 -5.46 15.89
N THR A 95 20.35 -4.81 16.23
CA THR A 95 20.45 -3.35 16.26
C THR A 95 21.71 -2.92 15.51
N LYS A 96 21.65 -1.73 14.90
CA LYS A 96 22.80 -1.07 14.28
C LYS A 96 22.92 0.35 14.82
N GLN A 97 24.14 0.83 14.93
CA GLN A 97 24.39 2.24 15.22
C GLN A 97 24.33 3.05 13.92
N VAL A 98 23.50 4.09 13.88
CA VAL A 98 23.37 5.00 12.75
C VAL A 98 23.65 6.41 13.24
N THR A 99 24.48 7.15 12.52
CA THR A 99 24.67 8.58 12.77
C THR A 99 23.54 9.34 12.09
N GLU A 100 22.68 9.97 12.90
CA GLU A 100 21.53 10.73 12.40
C GLU A 100 21.52 12.14 12.99
N MET A 101 20.93 13.07 12.24
CA MET A 101 20.75 14.45 12.67
C MET A 101 19.52 14.55 13.57
N VAL A 102 19.70 14.85 14.86
CA VAL A 102 18.62 14.97 15.83
C VAL A 102 18.46 16.41 16.32
N PRO A 103 17.22 16.87 16.59
CA PRO A 103 16.99 18.21 17.12
C PRO A 103 17.52 18.33 18.57
N ALA A 104 18.40 19.30 18.80
CA ALA A 104 18.88 19.67 20.14
C ALA A 104 18.01 20.79 20.76
N PRO A 105 18.04 20.96 22.10
CA PRO A 105 17.38 22.09 22.76
C PRO A 105 17.82 23.42 22.11
N GLY A 106 16.86 24.20 21.60
CA GLY A 106 17.14 25.42 20.85
C GLY A 106 17.16 25.28 19.32
N ALA A 107 16.59 24.20 18.77
CA ALA A 107 16.29 23.98 17.35
C ALA A 107 17.49 23.79 16.39
N LYS A 108 18.71 23.62 16.91
CA LYS A 108 19.86 23.21 16.09
C LYS A 108 19.85 21.69 15.88
N MET A 109 20.06 21.24 14.65
CA MET A 109 20.28 19.81 14.36
C MET A 109 21.72 19.44 14.70
N VAL A 110 21.92 18.35 15.44
CA VAL A 110 23.25 17.83 15.81
C VAL A 110 23.39 16.37 15.39
N GLU A 111 24.58 15.98 14.97
CA GLU A 111 24.88 14.57 14.68
C GLU A 111 24.91 13.78 15.99
N ARG A 112 24.15 12.70 16.04
CA ARG A 112 24.17 11.76 17.16
C ARG A 112 24.18 10.33 16.63
N THR A 113 25.01 9.49 17.22
CA THR A 113 24.92 8.05 17.03
C THR A 113 23.71 7.53 17.80
N VAL A 114 22.72 7.01 17.07
CA VAL A 114 21.49 6.43 17.59
C VAL A 114 21.51 4.93 17.29
N GLU A 115 21.06 4.13 18.26
CA GLU A 115 20.85 2.71 18.05
C GLU A 115 19.49 2.49 17.39
N THR A 116 19.50 1.88 16.20
CA THR A 116 18.31 1.61 15.39
C THR A 116 18.12 0.11 15.25
N GLU A 117 16.89 -0.35 15.44
CA GLU A 117 16.53 -1.76 15.24
C GLU A 117 16.66 -2.17 13.77
N ILE A 118 17.26 -3.35 13.54
CA ILE A 118 17.18 -4.07 12.27
C ILE A 118 15.95 -4.97 12.36
N VAL A 119 15.00 -4.78 11.46
CA VAL A 119 13.68 -5.39 11.52
C VAL A 119 13.47 -6.32 10.33
N GLU A 120 12.95 -7.51 10.63
CA GLU A 120 12.39 -8.43 9.67
C GLU A 120 10.87 -8.49 9.86
N TRP A 121 10.14 -8.64 8.77
CA TRP A 121 8.69 -8.66 8.76
C TRP A 121 8.19 -10.05 8.42
N ASN A 122 7.57 -10.72 9.39
CA ASN A 122 6.92 -12.00 9.15
C ASN A 122 5.47 -11.76 8.72
N CYS A 123 5.21 -11.84 7.42
CA CYS A 123 3.87 -11.62 6.86
C CYS A 123 3.18 -12.98 6.62
N PRO A 124 1.97 -13.21 7.17
CA PRO A 124 1.21 -14.41 6.87
C PRO A 124 0.81 -14.45 5.39
N SER A 125 0.49 -15.66 4.90
CA SER A 125 -0.02 -15.82 3.54
C SER A 125 -1.39 -15.17 3.41
N LEU A 126 -1.59 -14.37 2.36
CA LEU A 126 -2.88 -13.77 2.04
C LEU A 126 -3.81 -14.74 1.28
N LEU A 127 -3.24 -15.81 0.71
CA LEU A 127 -3.92 -16.73 -0.19
C LEU A 127 -3.92 -18.18 0.28
N ALA A 128 -3.23 -18.50 1.38
CA ALA A 128 -3.34 -19.83 1.98
C ALA A 128 -4.65 -19.91 2.77
N ASP A 129 -5.39 -21.00 2.58
CA ASP A 129 -6.47 -21.36 3.49
C ASP A 129 -5.85 -21.80 4.83
N ASP A 130 -6.55 -21.53 5.95
CA ASP A 130 -6.08 -21.80 7.31
C ASP A 130 -6.03 -23.31 7.66
N GLU A 131 -5.47 -24.15 6.77
CA GLU A 131 -5.26 -25.60 6.96
C GLU A 131 -3.80 -25.95 7.30
N ALA A 132 -3.11 -25.10 8.07
CA ALA A 132 -1.78 -25.41 8.58
C ALA A 132 -1.63 -25.04 10.06
N SER A 133 -2.52 -25.57 10.90
CA SER A 133 -2.31 -25.67 12.34
C SER A 133 -3.07 -26.87 12.91
N THR A 134 -2.70 -28.06 12.46
CA THR A 134 -2.91 -29.34 13.15
C THR A 134 -2.04 -30.40 12.47
N ALA A 135 -0.77 -30.47 12.87
CA ALA A 135 0.08 -31.64 12.71
C ALA A 135 1.13 -31.63 13.82
#